data_AF-A0A949BJA8-F1
#
_entry.id   AF-A0A949BJA8-F1
#
_cell.length_a   1.000
_cell.length_b   1.000
_cell.length_c   1.000
_cell.angle_alpha   90.00
_cell.angle_beta   90.00
_cell.angle_gamma   90.00
#
_symmetry.space_group_name_H-M   'P 1'
#
loop_
_entity.id
_entity.type
_entity.pdbx_description
1 polymer ?
#
loop_
_entity_poly.entity_id
_entity_poly.type
_entity_poly.pdbx_seq_one_letter_code
_entity_poly.pdbx_strand_id
1 'polypeptide(L)'
;MNRRVIIIIGLVVGVFILMKMMSGHPVKKKKAELALLQQSEIVLNEAMAVKSSDPDKAIGMFEKVAADFTESEEAQKALMEIADIYLKENELQKAQETLKRLLNDYPQGSLLRAAQEKLWDANIAMLFSRTVTDDSYVYEVQPGDTLYKIAKKYNTNVDLLMKSNGLEQSLIKPGMRLKIIKSVFSIEVSKSQNKLILKADGNVVKEYPIGIGDNNSTPVGQFKITSRIVSPVWYKTGAIVPVPAGSAENILGSRWMGLSEPGYGIHGTTDTKEITKQRTQGCVRMWNKEVEELFVIVPVGTEVIIND
;
A
#
# COMPACT_ATOMS: atom_id res chain seq x y z
N MET A 1 -24.05 24.20 13.81
CA MET A 1 -23.19 24.81 12.78
C MET A 1 -22.89 26.26 13.19
N ASN A 2 -21.62 26.66 13.29
CA ASN A 2 -21.25 28.00 13.78
C ASN A 2 -21.66 29.06 12.74
N ARG A 3 -22.31 30.17 13.15
CA ARG A 3 -22.82 31.21 12.21
C ARG A 3 -21.73 31.79 11.30
N ARG A 4 -20.46 31.75 11.74
CA ARG A 4 -19.30 32.19 10.96
C ARG A 4 -19.07 31.35 9.70
N VAL A 5 -19.26 30.03 9.77
CA VAL A 5 -19.07 29.12 8.62
C VAL A 5 -20.10 29.40 7.53
N ILE A 6 -21.36 29.62 7.90
CA ILE A 6 -22.43 29.92 6.92
C ILE A 6 -22.16 31.21 6.15
N ILE A 7 -21.65 32.24 6.84
CA ILE A 7 -21.33 33.54 6.22
C ILE A 7 -20.14 33.42 5.26
N ILE A 8 -19.13 32.62 5.62
CA ILE A 8 -17.97 32.33 4.79
C ILE A 8 -18.42 31.66 3.47
N ILE A 9 -19.39 30.74 3.51
CA ILE A 9 -19.82 29.98 2.33
C ILE A 9 -20.43 30.83 1.22
N GLY A 10 -21.27 31.82 1.56
CA GLY A 10 -21.87 32.73 0.57
C GLY A 10 -20.84 33.62 -0.15
N LEU A 11 -19.67 33.82 0.45
CA LEU A 11 -18.58 34.64 -0.10
C LEU A 11 -17.78 33.92 -1.19
N VAL A 12 -17.59 32.60 -1.11
CA VAL A 12 -16.76 31.83 -2.06
C VAL A 12 -17.30 31.92 -3.49
N VAL A 13 -18.61 31.69 -3.67
CA VAL A 13 -19.27 31.77 -4.99
C VAL A 13 -19.17 33.18 -5.58
N GLY A 14 -19.27 34.21 -4.74
CA GLY A 14 -19.10 35.61 -5.14
C GLY A 14 -17.68 35.93 -5.61
N VAL A 15 -16.66 35.36 -4.98
CA VAL A 15 -15.25 35.57 -5.35
C VAL A 15 -14.90 34.86 -6.66
N PHE A 16 -15.39 33.64 -6.90
CA PHE A 16 -15.20 32.95 -8.19
C PHE A 16 -15.85 33.68 -9.36
N ILE A 17 -17.08 34.19 -9.18
CA ILE A 17 -17.77 35.02 -10.17
C ILE A 17 -16.95 36.30 -10.44
N LEU A 18 -16.41 36.94 -9.40
CA LEU A 18 -15.58 38.13 -9.51
C LEU A 18 -14.26 37.87 -10.27
N MET A 19 -13.59 36.74 -10.01
CA MET A 19 -12.36 36.36 -10.73
C MET A 19 -12.59 36.17 -12.23
N LYS A 20 -13.71 35.54 -12.63
CA LYS A 20 -14.06 35.30 -14.03
C LYS A 20 -14.31 36.61 -14.81
N MET A 21 -14.73 37.66 -14.11
CA MET A 21 -14.93 39.01 -14.67
C MET A 21 -13.66 39.88 -14.71
N MET A 22 -12.56 39.45 -14.07
CA MET A 22 -11.35 40.26 -13.85
C MET A 22 -10.18 39.96 -14.80
N SER A 23 -10.44 39.31 -15.95
CA SER A 23 -9.40 38.86 -16.90
C SER A 23 -8.44 39.96 -17.41
N GLY A 24 -8.81 41.25 -17.29
CA GLY A 24 -7.95 42.40 -17.63
C GLY A 24 -7.33 43.17 -16.45
N HIS A 25 -7.46 42.73 -15.19
CA HIS A 25 -7.03 43.47 -14.00
C HIS A 25 -6.16 42.63 -13.04
N PRO A 26 -4.84 42.53 -13.27
CA PRO A 26 -3.95 41.60 -12.56
C PRO A 26 -3.91 41.79 -11.04
N VAL A 27 -3.95 43.04 -10.57
CA VAL A 27 -3.91 43.35 -9.13
C VAL A 27 -5.20 42.94 -8.41
N LYS A 28 -6.36 43.14 -9.04
CA LYS A 28 -7.67 42.76 -8.44
C LYS A 28 -7.84 41.25 -8.41
N LYS A 29 -7.39 40.56 -9.46
CA LYS A 29 -7.35 39.09 -9.52
C LYS A 29 -6.49 38.50 -8.40
N LYS A 30 -5.26 39.01 -8.22
CA LYS A 30 -4.35 38.55 -7.16
C LYS A 30 -4.91 38.77 -5.74
N LYS A 31 -5.65 39.86 -5.52
CA LYS A 31 -6.32 40.13 -4.23
C LYS A 31 -7.47 39.16 -3.96
N ALA A 32 -8.23 38.80 -4.99
CA ALA A 32 -9.31 37.81 -4.90
C ALA A 32 -8.77 36.41 -4.62
N GLU A 33 -7.69 36.00 -5.29
CA GLU A 33 -6.98 34.73 -5.05
C GLU A 33 -6.47 34.63 -3.61
N LEU A 34 -5.85 35.69 -3.08
CA LEU A 34 -5.38 35.72 -1.69
C LEU A 34 -6.52 35.60 -0.67
N ALA A 35 -7.66 36.24 -0.94
CA ALA A 35 -8.83 36.13 -0.06
C ALA A 35 -9.41 34.70 -0.07
N LEU A 36 -9.45 34.06 -1.25
CA LEU A 36 -9.90 32.68 -1.40
C LEU A 36 -8.97 31.71 -0.64
N LEU A 37 -7.65 31.93 -0.73
CA LEU A 37 -6.64 31.15 -0.02
C LEU A 37 -6.82 31.27 1.50
N GLN A 38 -6.90 32.50 2.04
CA GLN A 38 -7.13 32.74 3.46
C GLN A 38 -8.42 32.07 3.95
N GLN A 39 -9.44 32.06 3.10
CA GLN A 39 -10.71 31.43 3.42
C GLN A 39 -10.60 29.91 3.52
N SER A 40 -9.89 29.28 2.58
CA SER A 40 -9.64 27.84 2.60
C SER A 40 -8.86 27.41 3.85
N GLU A 41 -7.87 28.21 4.26
CA GLU A 41 -7.05 27.96 5.46
C GLU A 41 -7.87 28.04 6.75
N ILE A 42 -8.79 29.02 6.86
CA ILE A 42 -9.68 29.14 8.02
C ILE A 42 -10.57 27.90 8.16
N VAL A 43 -11.23 27.47 7.07
CA VAL A 43 -12.13 26.31 7.12
C VAL A 43 -11.36 25.03 7.42
N LEU A 44 -10.16 24.86 6.85
CA LEU A 44 -9.28 23.74 7.14
C LEU A 44 -8.90 23.69 8.64
N ASN A 45 -8.50 24.82 9.22
CA ASN A 45 -8.13 24.90 10.64
C ASN A 45 -9.31 24.60 11.57
N GLU A 46 -10.52 25.07 11.24
CA GLU A 46 -11.72 24.73 12.02
C GLU A 46 -12.05 23.23 11.93
N ALA A 47 -11.88 22.61 10.75
CA ALA A 47 -12.07 21.18 10.57
C ALA A 47 -11.06 20.38 11.41
N MET A 48 -9.79 20.79 11.41
CA MET A 48 -8.73 20.20 12.23
C MET A 48 -9.05 20.26 13.73
N ALA A 49 -9.61 21.38 14.21
CA ALA A 49 -9.96 21.56 15.61
C ALA A 49 -11.06 20.62 16.11
N VAL A 50 -11.95 20.15 15.22
CA VAL A 50 -13.04 19.23 15.56
C VAL A 50 -12.76 17.79 15.17
N LYS A 51 -11.73 17.51 14.36
CA LYS A 51 -11.36 16.16 13.86
C LYS A 51 -11.33 15.07 14.94
N SER A 52 -10.84 15.38 16.13
CA SER A 52 -10.73 14.39 17.20
C SER A 52 -12.02 14.19 18.02
N SER A 53 -12.86 15.23 18.11
CA SER A 53 -14.08 15.20 18.93
C SER A 53 -15.35 14.89 18.14
N ASP A 54 -15.35 15.19 16.83
CA ASP A 54 -16.47 14.98 15.91
C ASP A 54 -15.93 14.69 14.48
N PRO A 55 -15.48 13.45 14.22
CA PRO A 55 -14.87 13.07 12.94
C PRO A 55 -15.80 13.26 11.74
N ASP A 56 -17.08 12.90 11.85
CA ASP A 56 -18.07 13.05 10.78
C ASP A 56 -18.23 14.51 10.36
N LYS A 57 -18.33 15.42 11.35
CA LYS A 57 -18.40 16.85 11.07
C LYS A 57 -17.10 17.36 10.45
N ALA A 58 -15.95 16.88 10.91
CA ALA A 58 -14.67 17.24 10.33
C ALA A 58 -14.59 16.81 8.86
N ILE A 59 -15.00 15.58 8.54
CA ILE A 59 -15.09 15.07 7.16
C ILE A 59 -15.97 15.98 6.32
N GLY A 60 -17.16 16.35 6.79
CA GLY A 60 -18.05 17.27 6.06
C GLY A 60 -17.42 18.64 5.78
N MET A 61 -16.59 19.14 6.71
CA MET A 61 -15.85 20.40 6.51
C MET A 61 -14.67 20.23 5.55
N PHE A 62 -13.93 19.12 5.63
CA PHE A 62 -12.85 18.81 4.70
C PHE A 62 -13.35 18.58 3.28
N GLU A 63 -14.45 17.84 3.09
CA GLU A 63 -15.07 17.63 1.78
C GLU A 63 -15.46 18.95 1.14
N LYS A 64 -15.95 19.87 1.97
CA LYS A 64 -16.25 21.22 1.55
C LYS A 64 -15.00 21.98 1.07
N VAL A 65 -13.89 21.91 1.82
CA VAL A 65 -12.63 22.51 1.39
C VAL A 65 -12.17 21.91 0.06
N ALA A 66 -12.23 20.58 -0.06
CA ALA A 66 -11.84 19.86 -1.27
C ALA A 66 -12.71 20.20 -2.49
N ALA A 67 -13.99 20.51 -2.29
CA ALA A 67 -14.93 20.88 -3.36
C ALA A 67 -14.85 22.36 -3.76
N ASP A 68 -14.70 23.25 -2.78
CA ASP A 68 -14.77 24.70 -3.00
C ASP A 68 -13.42 25.30 -3.44
N PHE A 69 -12.29 24.64 -3.11
CA PHE A 69 -10.93 25.15 -3.36
C PHE A 69 -10.07 24.16 -4.15
N THR A 70 -10.62 23.57 -5.22
CA THR A 70 -10.02 22.45 -5.98
C THR A 70 -8.61 22.68 -6.54
N GLU A 71 -8.12 23.91 -6.62
CA GLU A 71 -6.77 24.22 -7.12
C GLU A 71 -5.76 24.49 -5.99
N SER A 72 -6.18 24.39 -4.72
CA SER A 72 -5.37 24.80 -3.57
C SER A 72 -4.65 23.63 -2.88
N GLU A 73 -3.60 23.95 -2.13
CA GLU A 73 -2.93 22.95 -1.27
C GLU A 73 -3.84 22.47 -0.14
N GLU A 74 -4.75 23.33 0.33
CA GLU A 74 -5.72 23.03 1.38
C GLU A 74 -6.70 21.95 0.95
N ALA A 75 -7.08 21.88 -0.32
CA ALA A 75 -7.91 20.80 -0.83
C ALA A 75 -7.18 19.44 -0.80
N GLN A 76 -5.88 19.42 -1.14
CA GLN A 76 -5.05 18.22 -0.99
C GLN A 76 -4.92 17.80 0.48
N LYS A 77 -4.66 18.76 1.38
CA LYS A 77 -4.59 18.52 2.82
C LYS A 77 -5.92 17.99 3.34
N ALA A 78 -7.05 18.57 2.93
CA ALA A 78 -8.38 18.13 3.34
C ALA A 78 -8.66 16.66 2.95
N LEU A 79 -8.37 16.27 1.70
CA LEU A 79 -8.50 14.86 1.27
C LEU A 79 -7.58 13.92 2.04
N MET A 80 -6.34 14.35 2.32
CA MET A 80 -5.42 13.58 3.15
C MET A 80 -5.96 13.38 4.57
N GLU A 81 -6.51 14.43 5.18
CA GLU A 81 -7.07 14.38 6.52
C GLU A 81 -8.32 13.50 6.60
N ILE A 82 -9.17 13.51 5.56
CA ILE A 82 -10.31 12.58 5.42
C ILE A 82 -9.81 11.13 5.37
N ALA A 83 -8.82 10.84 4.52
CA ALA A 83 -8.25 9.50 4.43
C ALA A 83 -7.68 9.04 5.77
N ASP A 84 -7.01 9.93 6.52
CA ASP A 84 -6.48 9.63 7.84
C ASP A 84 -7.56 9.33 8.89
N ILE A 85 -8.72 9.99 8.81
CA ILE A 85 -9.86 9.65 9.66
C ILE A 85 -10.34 8.22 9.33
N TYR A 86 -10.59 7.93 8.05
CA TYR A 86 -11.05 6.60 7.64
C TYR A 86 -10.05 5.49 7.99
N LEU A 87 -8.74 5.72 7.84
CA LEU A 87 -7.71 4.77 8.26
C LEU A 87 -7.75 4.51 9.76
N LYS A 88 -7.91 5.58 10.58
CA LYS A 88 -7.98 5.46 12.04
C LYS A 88 -9.23 4.71 12.50
N GLU A 89 -10.34 4.88 11.80
CA GLU A 89 -11.62 4.21 12.07
C GLU A 89 -11.72 2.81 11.42
N ASN A 90 -10.66 2.36 10.75
CA ASN A 90 -10.60 1.10 10.02
C ASN A 90 -11.64 0.98 8.89
N GLU A 91 -12.09 2.12 8.34
CA GLU A 91 -12.93 2.22 7.15
C GLU A 91 -12.08 2.18 5.87
N LEU A 92 -11.35 1.08 5.70
CA LEU A 92 -10.29 0.94 4.69
C LEU A 92 -10.74 1.23 3.26
N GLN A 93 -11.98 0.88 2.89
CA GLN A 93 -12.49 1.11 1.54
C GLN A 93 -12.66 2.61 1.26
N LYS A 94 -13.27 3.36 2.19
CA LYS A 94 -13.42 4.81 2.04
C LYS A 94 -12.07 5.52 2.04
N ALA A 95 -11.11 5.03 2.83
CA ALA A 95 -9.73 5.52 2.78
C ALA A 95 -9.09 5.32 1.40
N GLN A 96 -9.19 4.12 0.82
CA GLN A 96 -8.67 3.83 -0.52
C GLN A 96 -9.32 4.72 -1.60
N GLU A 97 -10.64 4.89 -1.56
CA GLU A 97 -11.38 5.73 -2.49
C GLU A 97 -10.94 7.20 -2.39
N THR A 98 -10.78 7.72 -1.18
CA THR A 98 -10.31 9.09 -0.93
C THR A 98 -8.87 9.30 -1.40
N LEU A 99 -7.97 8.35 -1.13
CA LEU A 99 -6.57 8.43 -1.56
C LEU A 99 -6.44 8.34 -3.09
N LYS A 100 -7.21 7.45 -3.74
CA LYS A 100 -7.28 7.39 -5.21
C LYS A 100 -7.79 8.69 -5.81
N ARG A 101 -8.82 9.30 -5.21
CA ARG A 101 -9.31 10.63 -5.60
C ARG A 101 -8.20 11.68 -5.49
N LEU A 102 -7.48 11.74 -4.37
CA LEU A 102 -6.36 12.66 -4.20
C LEU A 102 -5.29 12.48 -5.28
N LEU A 103 -4.86 11.24 -5.54
CA LEU A 103 -3.85 10.95 -6.57
C LEU A 103 -4.30 11.32 -7.98
N ASN A 104 -5.58 11.12 -8.30
CA ASN A 104 -6.16 11.42 -9.61
C ASN A 104 -6.38 12.92 -9.82
N ASP A 105 -6.93 13.61 -8.81
CA ASP A 105 -7.26 15.04 -8.87
C ASP A 105 -5.98 15.89 -8.84
N TYR A 106 -4.92 15.41 -8.18
CA TYR A 106 -3.65 16.15 -7.97
C TYR A 106 -2.41 15.33 -8.38
N PRO A 107 -2.24 15.00 -9.68
CA PRO A 107 -1.14 14.14 -10.15
C PRO A 107 0.25 14.76 -10.00
N GLN A 108 0.33 16.07 -9.75
CA GLN A 108 1.58 16.81 -9.46
C GLN A 108 1.54 17.48 -8.08
N GLY A 109 0.65 17.00 -7.19
CA GLY A 109 0.44 17.56 -5.86
C GLY A 109 1.63 17.31 -4.93
N SER A 110 1.83 18.20 -3.95
CA SER A 110 2.91 18.08 -2.96
C SER A 110 2.73 16.87 -2.04
N LEU A 111 1.49 16.38 -1.89
CA LEU A 111 1.14 15.23 -1.06
C LEU A 111 1.10 13.88 -1.81
N LEU A 112 1.42 13.86 -3.11
CA LEU A 112 1.30 12.66 -3.97
C LEU A 112 2.01 11.44 -3.36
N ARG A 113 3.27 11.61 -2.93
CA ARG A 113 4.07 10.52 -2.36
C ARG A 113 3.46 9.98 -1.07
N ALA A 114 3.10 10.87 -0.14
CA ALA A 114 2.51 10.46 1.13
C ALA A 114 1.15 9.78 0.93
N ALA A 115 0.35 10.25 -0.03
CA ALA A 115 -0.93 9.65 -0.37
C ALA A 115 -0.74 8.26 -0.99
N GLN A 116 0.26 8.11 -1.87
CA GLN A 116 0.59 6.83 -2.48
C GLN A 116 1.06 5.80 -1.45
N GLU A 117 1.91 6.19 -0.50
CA GLU A 117 2.38 5.33 0.59
C GLU A 117 1.19 4.88 1.48
N LYS A 118 0.30 5.80 1.85
CA LYS A 118 -0.94 5.46 2.60
C LYS A 118 -1.88 4.55 1.81
N LEU A 119 -1.99 4.75 0.49
CA LEU A 119 -2.83 3.89 -0.35
C LEU A 119 -2.30 2.46 -0.37
N TRP A 120 -0.98 2.29 -0.48
CA TRP A 120 -0.36 0.97 -0.38
C TRP A 120 -0.59 0.31 0.97
N ASP A 121 -0.45 1.06 2.07
CA ASP A 121 -0.75 0.52 3.41
C ASP A 121 -2.23 0.14 3.57
N ALA A 122 -3.14 0.95 3.03
CA ALA A 122 -4.57 0.65 3.00
C ALA A 122 -4.88 -0.61 2.17
N ASN A 123 -4.22 -0.78 1.01
CA ASN A 123 -4.36 -1.98 0.17
C ASN A 123 -3.93 -3.25 0.92
N ILE A 124 -2.78 -3.21 1.60
CA ILE A 124 -2.30 -4.35 2.39
C ILE A 124 -3.21 -4.61 3.59
N ALA A 125 -3.65 -3.57 4.30
CA ALA A 125 -4.58 -3.71 5.41
C ALA A 125 -5.90 -4.34 4.95
N MET A 126 -6.44 -3.93 3.79
CA MET A 126 -7.66 -4.49 3.22
C MET A 126 -7.49 -5.97 2.91
N LEU A 127 -6.35 -6.35 2.32
CA LEU A 127 -6.01 -7.73 2.00
C LEU A 127 -5.98 -8.61 3.27
N PHE A 128 -5.40 -8.10 4.35
CA PHE A 128 -5.30 -8.80 5.64
C PHE A 128 -6.53 -8.65 6.54
N SER A 129 -7.56 -7.94 6.11
CA SER A 129 -8.82 -7.80 6.83
C SER A 129 -9.83 -8.88 6.45
N ARG A 130 -10.79 -9.12 7.36
CA ARG A 130 -11.97 -9.97 7.12
C ARG A 130 -13.01 -9.32 6.20
N THR A 131 -12.82 -8.06 5.81
CA THR A 131 -13.74 -7.32 4.95
C THR A 131 -13.82 -8.01 3.60
N VAL A 132 -15.04 -8.38 3.20
CA VAL A 132 -15.29 -8.97 1.87
C VAL A 132 -15.32 -7.84 0.86
N THR A 133 -14.65 -8.09 -0.25
CA THR A 133 -14.39 -7.16 -1.35
C THR A 133 -14.72 -7.86 -2.67
N ASP A 134 -14.83 -7.10 -3.75
CA ASP A 134 -15.14 -7.66 -5.06
C ASP A 134 -14.09 -8.68 -5.55
N ASP A 135 -12.86 -8.61 -5.02
CA ASP A 135 -11.75 -9.52 -5.29
C ASP A 135 -11.64 -10.68 -4.28
N SER A 136 -12.71 -10.94 -3.52
CA SER A 136 -12.80 -12.09 -2.62
C SER A 136 -14.18 -12.74 -2.65
N TYR A 137 -14.28 -13.93 -2.06
CA TYR A 137 -15.56 -14.61 -1.82
C TYR A 137 -15.55 -15.29 -0.45
N VAL A 138 -16.73 -15.57 0.09
CA VAL A 138 -16.89 -16.25 1.38
C VAL A 138 -17.06 -17.74 1.15
N TYR A 139 -16.11 -18.53 1.66
CA TYR A 139 -16.15 -19.98 1.67
C TYR A 139 -16.68 -20.50 3.00
N GLU A 140 -17.59 -21.47 2.95
CA GLU A 140 -18.02 -22.21 4.14
C GLU A 140 -17.24 -23.52 4.24
N VAL A 141 -16.52 -23.69 5.35
CA VAL A 141 -15.68 -24.87 5.63
C VAL A 141 -16.54 -26.13 5.67
N GLN A 142 -16.13 -27.15 4.94
CA GLN A 142 -16.82 -28.44 4.82
C GLN A 142 -16.17 -29.51 5.71
N PRO A 143 -16.89 -30.59 6.08
CA PRO A 143 -16.30 -31.75 6.73
C PRO A 143 -15.10 -32.32 5.94
N GLY A 144 -13.94 -32.45 6.61
CA GLY A 144 -12.71 -32.96 6.02
C GLY A 144 -11.80 -31.91 5.37
N ASP A 145 -12.19 -30.64 5.39
CA ASP A 145 -11.33 -29.53 4.96
C ASP A 145 -10.14 -29.31 5.91
N THR A 146 -9.05 -28.85 5.32
CA THR A 146 -7.91 -28.25 6.03
C THR A 146 -7.54 -26.95 5.33
N LEU A 147 -6.90 -26.02 6.03
CA LEU A 147 -6.42 -24.79 5.40
C LEU A 147 -5.51 -25.07 4.19
N TYR A 148 -4.71 -26.13 4.24
CA TYR A 148 -3.89 -26.55 3.09
C TYR A 148 -4.74 -26.97 1.88
N LYS A 149 -5.76 -27.80 2.08
CA LYS A 149 -6.66 -28.24 0.99
C LYS A 149 -7.39 -27.05 0.37
N ILE A 150 -7.90 -26.15 1.22
CA ILE A 150 -8.57 -24.91 0.79
C ILE A 150 -7.58 -24.02 0.02
N ALA A 151 -6.40 -23.77 0.58
CA ALA A 151 -5.38 -22.93 -0.06
C ALA A 151 -5.00 -23.45 -1.44
N LYS A 152 -4.76 -24.76 -1.56
CA LYS A 152 -4.46 -25.42 -2.83
C LYS A 152 -5.60 -25.29 -3.84
N LYS A 153 -6.85 -25.50 -3.40
CA LYS A 153 -8.04 -25.41 -4.26
C LYS A 153 -8.21 -24.03 -4.88
N TYR A 154 -7.87 -22.98 -4.12
CA TYR A 154 -8.09 -21.59 -4.55
C TYR A 154 -6.79 -20.86 -4.90
N ASN A 155 -5.73 -21.60 -5.21
CA ASN A 155 -4.43 -21.05 -5.63
C ASN A 155 -3.93 -19.92 -4.71
N THR A 156 -4.03 -20.14 -3.40
CA THR A 156 -3.53 -19.23 -2.36
C THR A 156 -2.61 -20.00 -1.42
N ASN A 157 -2.24 -19.40 -0.29
CA ASN A 157 -1.40 -20.03 0.72
C ASN A 157 -2.04 -19.94 2.11
N VAL A 158 -1.58 -20.80 3.03
CA VAL A 158 -2.13 -20.90 4.39
C VAL A 158 -1.93 -19.59 5.17
N ASP A 159 -0.80 -18.91 4.98
CA ASP A 159 -0.49 -17.67 5.69
C ASP A 159 -1.48 -16.55 5.33
N LEU A 160 -1.77 -16.36 4.04
CA LEU A 160 -2.76 -15.38 3.58
C LEU A 160 -4.17 -15.71 4.08
N LEU A 161 -4.56 -17.00 4.03
CA LEU A 161 -5.85 -17.45 4.55
C LEU A 161 -5.97 -17.17 6.05
N MET A 162 -4.95 -17.51 6.84
CA MET A 162 -4.97 -17.26 8.27
C MET A 162 -5.03 -15.76 8.57
N LYS A 163 -4.18 -14.97 7.90
CA LYS A 163 -4.07 -13.54 8.14
C LYS A 163 -5.36 -12.80 7.80
N SER A 164 -5.89 -13.00 6.59
CA SER A 164 -7.15 -12.38 6.13
C SER A 164 -8.38 -12.80 6.92
N ASN A 165 -8.31 -13.94 7.63
CA ASN A 165 -9.39 -14.42 8.48
C ASN A 165 -9.13 -14.22 9.98
N GLY A 166 -8.04 -13.56 10.37
CA GLY A 166 -7.66 -13.37 11.77
C GLY A 166 -7.60 -14.70 12.54
N LEU A 167 -7.08 -15.75 11.91
CA LEU A 167 -6.85 -17.04 12.55
C LEU A 167 -5.46 -17.06 13.16
N GLU A 168 -5.37 -17.34 14.45
CA GLU A 168 -4.09 -17.50 15.16
C GLU A 168 -3.48 -18.89 14.96
N GLN A 169 -4.33 -19.88 14.66
CA GLN A 169 -3.95 -21.27 14.49
C GLN A 169 -4.58 -21.85 13.22
N SER A 170 -4.04 -22.97 12.73
CA SER A 170 -4.51 -23.62 11.51
C SER A 170 -5.80 -24.44 11.68
N LEU A 171 -6.31 -24.56 12.90
CA LEU A 171 -7.51 -25.31 13.21
C LEU A 171 -8.77 -24.61 12.67
N ILE A 172 -9.52 -25.32 11.84
CA ILE A 172 -10.82 -24.89 11.31
C ILE A 172 -11.88 -25.95 11.58
N LYS A 173 -13.15 -25.54 11.62
CA LYS A 173 -14.32 -26.39 11.89
C LYS A 173 -15.34 -26.25 10.77
N PRO A 174 -16.08 -27.31 10.42
CA PRO A 174 -17.20 -27.22 9.49
C PRO A 174 -18.18 -26.09 9.87
N GLY A 175 -18.70 -25.38 8.86
CA GLY A 175 -19.58 -24.23 9.04
C GLY A 175 -18.87 -22.89 9.30
N MET A 176 -17.55 -22.89 9.55
CA MET A 176 -16.79 -21.63 9.61
C MET A 176 -16.81 -20.92 8.26
N ARG A 177 -17.01 -19.60 8.28
CA ARG A 177 -16.99 -18.75 7.08
C ARG A 177 -15.62 -18.10 6.95
N LEU A 178 -14.93 -18.37 5.85
CA LEU A 178 -13.60 -17.83 5.55
C LEU A 178 -13.67 -16.93 4.32
N LYS A 179 -13.12 -15.72 4.41
CA LYS A 179 -12.77 -14.89 3.25
C LYS A 179 -11.65 -15.60 2.49
N ILE A 180 -11.86 -15.77 1.20
CA ILE A 180 -10.85 -16.29 0.27
C ILE A 180 -10.64 -15.22 -0.81
N ILE A 181 -9.40 -14.75 -0.93
CA ILE A 181 -9.00 -13.80 -1.97
C ILE A 181 -8.86 -14.57 -3.28
N LYS A 182 -9.50 -14.07 -4.36
CA LYS A 182 -9.49 -14.72 -5.68
C LYS A 182 -8.46 -14.11 -6.63
N SER A 183 -7.88 -12.97 -6.27
CA SER A 183 -6.94 -12.23 -7.09
C SER A 183 -5.69 -13.05 -7.40
N VAL A 184 -5.24 -12.98 -8.65
CA VAL A 184 -4.00 -13.61 -9.08
C VAL A 184 -2.85 -12.63 -8.80
N PHE A 185 -1.97 -13.02 -7.88
CA PHE A 185 -0.79 -12.22 -7.57
C PHE A 185 0.33 -12.44 -8.59
N SER A 186 1.03 -11.35 -8.90
CA SER A 186 2.28 -11.37 -9.65
C SER A 186 3.26 -10.34 -9.07
N ILE A 187 4.54 -10.56 -9.35
CA ILE A 187 5.63 -9.69 -8.94
C ILE A 187 6.34 -9.18 -10.19
N GLU A 188 6.63 -7.88 -10.21
CA GLU A 188 7.54 -7.28 -11.18
C GLU A 188 8.73 -6.65 -10.45
N VAL A 189 9.93 -6.85 -10.94
CA VAL A 189 11.16 -6.28 -10.41
C VAL A 189 11.77 -5.37 -11.48
N SER A 190 12.01 -4.11 -11.15
CA SER A 190 12.77 -3.17 -11.98
C SER A 190 14.11 -2.90 -11.32
N LYS A 191 15.19 -3.29 -12.02
CA LYS A 191 16.56 -3.15 -11.53
C LYS A 191 16.99 -1.68 -11.54
N SER A 192 16.71 -0.94 -12.61
CA SER A 192 17.03 0.48 -12.77
C SER A 192 16.36 1.35 -11.72
N GLN A 193 15.16 0.99 -11.29
CA GLN A 193 14.42 1.70 -10.25
C GLN A 193 14.70 1.17 -8.83
N ASN A 194 15.38 0.03 -8.70
CA ASN A 194 15.54 -0.71 -7.45
C ASN A 194 14.19 -0.94 -6.74
N LYS A 195 13.20 -1.43 -7.50
CA LYS A 195 11.83 -1.65 -6.99
C LYS A 195 11.33 -3.06 -7.28
N LEU A 196 10.57 -3.58 -6.33
CA LEU A 196 9.68 -4.72 -6.50
C LEU A 196 8.24 -4.25 -6.40
N ILE A 197 7.43 -4.57 -7.40
CA ILE A 197 6.02 -4.17 -7.53
C ILE A 197 5.18 -5.43 -7.33
N LEU A 198 4.41 -5.47 -6.25
CA LEU A 198 3.37 -6.48 -6.04
C LEU A 198 2.10 -6.07 -6.79
N LYS A 199 1.58 -6.98 -7.60
CA LYS A 199 0.34 -6.78 -8.37
C LYS A 199 -0.71 -7.82 -8.01
N ALA A 200 -1.98 -7.45 -8.13
CA ALA A 200 -3.14 -8.32 -8.04
C ALA A 200 -4.03 -8.07 -9.25
N ASP A 201 -4.27 -9.11 -10.06
CA ASP A 201 -5.01 -9.02 -11.33
C ASP A 201 -4.47 -7.90 -12.24
N GLY A 202 -3.15 -7.72 -12.25
CA GLY A 202 -2.44 -6.69 -13.03
C GLY A 202 -2.39 -5.30 -12.39
N ASN A 203 -3.19 -5.03 -11.35
CA ASN A 203 -3.19 -3.74 -10.65
C ASN A 203 -2.11 -3.68 -9.57
N VAL A 204 -1.44 -2.54 -9.43
CA VAL A 204 -0.42 -2.33 -8.38
C VAL A 204 -1.08 -2.34 -7.01
N VAL A 205 -0.61 -3.25 -6.16
CA VAL A 205 -0.99 -3.33 -4.74
C VAL A 205 -0.04 -2.48 -3.91
N LYS A 206 1.27 -2.68 -4.09
CA LYS A 206 2.35 -2.00 -3.34
C LYS A 206 3.68 -2.08 -4.09
N GLU A 207 4.49 -1.04 -3.93
CA GLU A 207 5.90 -1.06 -4.35
C GLU A 207 6.81 -1.15 -3.11
N TYR A 208 7.90 -1.88 -3.27
CA TYR A 208 8.91 -2.09 -2.24
C TYR A 208 10.27 -1.64 -2.76
N PRO A 209 11.05 -0.85 -2.00
CA PRO A 209 12.44 -0.63 -2.30
C PRO A 209 13.22 -1.94 -2.12
N ILE A 210 14.09 -2.27 -3.06
CA ILE A 210 14.88 -3.50 -3.01
C ILE A 210 16.37 -3.24 -3.20
N GLY A 211 17.16 -4.21 -2.76
CA GLY A 211 18.55 -4.37 -3.17
C GLY A 211 18.66 -5.39 -4.30
N ILE A 212 19.41 -5.05 -5.34
CA ILE A 212 19.74 -5.98 -6.43
C ILE A 212 21.20 -6.44 -6.34
N GLY A 213 21.56 -7.42 -7.16
CA GLY A 213 22.93 -7.89 -7.28
C GLY A 213 23.86 -6.85 -7.90
N ASP A 214 25.13 -6.91 -7.50
CA ASP A 214 26.18 -6.07 -8.08
C ASP A 214 26.49 -6.52 -9.52
N ASN A 215 27.07 -5.63 -10.32
CA ASN A 215 27.48 -5.89 -11.71
C ASN A 215 26.38 -6.54 -12.56
N ASN A 216 25.13 -6.11 -12.38
CA ASN A 216 23.97 -6.61 -13.13
C ASN A 216 23.69 -8.12 -12.95
N SER A 217 24.14 -8.72 -11.85
CA SER A 217 24.06 -10.18 -11.61
C SER A 217 22.65 -10.72 -11.33
N THR A 218 21.66 -9.85 -11.09
CA THR A 218 20.25 -10.27 -11.00
C THR A 218 19.71 -10.57 -12.41
N PRO A 219 19.27 -11.81 -12.69
CA PRO A 219 18.91 -12.26 -14.02
C PRO A 219 17.61 -11.59 -14.48
N VAL A 220 17.58 -11.14 -15.74
CA VAL A 220 16.39 -10.61 -16.41
C VAL A 220 15.63 -11.78 -17.02
N GLY A 221 14.30 -11.77 -16.91
CA GLY A 221 13.47 -12.83 -17.46
C GLY A 221 12.17 -13.07 -16.69
N GLN A 222 11.51 -14.16 -17.04
CA GLN A 222 10.29 -14.62 -16.39
C GLN A 222 10.59 -15.82 -15.50
N PHE A 223 10.18 -15.72 -14.25
CA PHE A 223 10.40 -16.73 -13.23
C PHE A 223 9.11 -17.01 -12.47
N LYS A 224 9.16 -18.02 -11.59
CA LYS A 224 8.09 -18.33 -10.64
C LYS A 224 8.65 -18.52 -9.24
N ILE A 225 7.85 -18.23 -8.22
CA ILE A 225 8.16 -18.64 -6.84
C ILE A 225 8.06 -20.17 -6.77
N THR A 226 9.16 -20.84 -6.42
CA THR A 226 9.24 -22.31 -6.34
C THR A 226 9.24 -22.83 -4.91
N SER A 227 9.69 -22.01 -3.96
CA SER A 227 9.81 -22.39 -2.55
C SER A 227 9.61 -21.20 -1.64
N ARG A 228 9.18 -21.46 -0.40
CA ARG A 228 8.91 -20.47 0.64
C ARG A 228 9.44 -21.02 1.96
N ILE A 229 10.44 -20.37 2.56
CA ILE A 229 11.12 -20.83 3.78
C ILE A 229 11.12 -19.71 4.83
N VAL A 230 10.65 -20.03 6.03
CA VAL A 230 10.75 -19.18 7.22
C VAL A 230 12.10 -19.44 7.89
N SER A 231 12.83 -18.40 8.27
CA SER A 231 14.14 -18.51 8.91
C SER A 231 15.09 -19.43 8.12
N PRO A 232 15.45 -19.05 6.88
CA PRO A 232 16.18 -19.91 5.97
C PRO A 232 17.61 -20.19 6.44
N VAL A 233 18.05 -21.43 6.29
CA VAL A 233 19.46 -21.82 6.34
C VAL A 233 20.13 -21.38 5.03
N TRP A 234 21.31 -20.78 5.11
CA TRP A 234 22.04 -20.33 3.94
C TRP A 234 23.09 -21.35 3.48
N TYR A 235 22.87 -21.90 2.28
CA TYR A 235 23.81 -22.79 1.61
C TYR A 235 24.74 -21.96 0.71
N LYS A 236 25.76 -21.35 1.31
CA LYS A 236 26.75 -20.54 0.59
C LYS A 236 27.49 -21.38 -0.44
N THR A 237 27.61 -20.88 -1.68
CA THR A 237 28.37 -21.55 -2.75
C THR A 237 29.79 -21.87 -2.29
N GLY A 238 30.19 -23.14 -2.41
CA GLY A 238 31.51 -23.63 -2.00
C GLY A 238 31.67 -23.88 -0.50
N ALA A 239 30.65 -23.66 0.33
CA ALA A 239 30.68 -24.01 1.74
C ALA A 239 30.30 -25.48 1.97
N ILE A 240 31.07 -26.18 2.80
CA ILE A 240 30.78 -27.55 3.23
C ILE A 240 29.69 -27.56 4.31
N VAL A 241 29.68 -26.53 5.16
CA VAL A 241 28.75 -26.39 6.27
C VAL A 241 27.74 -25.29 5.94
N PRO A 242 26.44 -25.57 5.99
CA PRO A 242 25.43 -24.55 5.78
C PRO A 242 25.39 -23.58 6.96
N VAL A 243 25.13 -22.31 6.69
CA VAL A 243 25.07 -21.27 7.71
C VAL A 243 23.66 -21.24 8.31
N PRO A 244 23.46 -21.59 9.59
CA PRO A 244 22.12 -21.69 10.17
C PRO A 244 21.42 -20.34 10.25
N ALA A 245 20.08 -20.36 10.35
CA ALA A 245 19.31 -19.15 10.61
C ALA A 245 19.70 -18.52 11.96
N GLY A 246 19.70 -17.19 12.03
CA GLY A 246 20.11 -16.44 13.23
C GLY A 246 21.62 -16.32 13.44
N SER A 247 22.45 -17.03 12.66
CA SER A 247 23.89 -16.77 12.62
C SER A 247 24.18 -15.36 12.10
N ALA A 248 25.19 -14.70 12.68
CA ALA A 248 25.67 -13.40 12.19
C ALA A 248 26.18 -13.46 10.74
N GLU A 249 26.58 -14.65 10.27
CA GLU A 249 27.03 -14.88 8.89
C GLU A 249 25.87 -15.09 7.90
N ASN A 250 24.65 -15.36 8.39
CA ASN A 250 23.51 -15.60 7.52
C ASN A 250 22.93 -14.27 7.03
N ILE A 251 22.98 -14.05 5.72
CA ILE A 251 22.53 -12.80 5.09
C ILE A 251 21.09 -12.84 4.57
N LEU A 252 20.42 -14.00 4.63
CA LEU A 252 19.11 -14.20 4.01
C LEU A 252 17.96 -13.55 4.79
N GLY A 253 18.21 -13.11 6.02
CA GLY A 253 17.20 -12.48 6.86
C GLY A 253 16.11 -13.46 7.30
N SER A 254 14.87 -12.97 7.40
CA SER A 254 13.79 -13.73 8.04
C SER A 254 13.00 -14.64 7.10
N ARG A 255 13.01 -14.39 5.79
CA ARG A 255 12.26 -15.16 4.78
C ARG A 255 13.09 -15.38 3.53
N TRP A 256 12.86 -16.52 2.88
CA TRP A 256 13.35 -16.85 1.56
C TRP A 256 12.20 -17.28 0.65
N MET A 257 12.15 -16.72 -0.54
CA MET A 257 11.28 -17.13 -1.63
C MET A 257 12.11 -17.46 -2.86
N GLY A 258 12.32 -18.75 -3.12
CA GLY A 258 13.17 -19.21 -4.23
C GLY A 258 12.51 -18.98 -5.58
N LEU A 259 13.30 -18.61 -6.58
CA LEU A 259 12.86 -18.47 -7.97
C LEU A 259 12.98 -19.80 -8.72
N SER A 260 12.44 -19.85 -9.93
CA SER A 260 12.61 -20.97 -10.86
C SER A 260 13.99 -21.01 -11.51
N GLU A 261 14.83 -20.01 -11.25
CA GLU A 261 16.26 -20.02 -11.54
C GLU A 261 17.03 -20.56 -10.32
N PRO A 262 17.72 -21.71 -10.44
CA PRO A 262 18.44 -22.31 -9.33
C PRO A 262 19.46 -21.35 -8.69
N GLY A 263 19.41 -21.23 -7.36
CA GLY A 263 20.30 -20.36 -6.59
C GLY A 263 19.85 -18.90 -6.46
N TYR A 264 18.75 -18.51 -7.11
CA TYR A 264 18.19 -17.16 -7.01
C TYR A 264 16.90 -17.13 -6.19
N GLY A 265 16.69 -16.01 -5.51
CA GLY A 265 15.55 -15.82 -4.62
C GLY A 265 15.29 -14.37 -4.27
N ILE A 266 14.10 -14.13 -3.74
CA ILE A 266 13.72 -12.92 -3.02
C ILE A 266 13.84 -13.23 -1.53
N HIS A 267 14.63 -12.45 -0.80
CA HIS A 267 14.88 -12.72 0.61
C HIS A 267 15.02 -11.45 1.45
N GLY A 268 15.01 -11.63 2.77
CA GLY A 268 15.25 -10.56 3.74
C GLY A 268 16.69 -10.08 3.75
N THR A 269 17.09 -9.41 4.83
CA THR A 269 18.49 -9.01 5.02
C THR A 269 18.82 -8.89 6.50
N THR A 270 20.06 -9.18 6.87
CA THR A 270 20.61 -8.85 8.20
C THR A 270 21.32 -7.49 8.22
N ASP A 271 21.63 -6.93 7.04
CA ASP A 271 22.08 -5.55 6.91
C ASP A 271 20.89 -4.59 7.03
N THR A 272 20.84 -3.87 8.15
CA THR A 272 19.74 -2.96 8.49
C THR A 272 19.98 -1.51 8.06
N LYS A 273 21.09 -1.21 7.36
CA LYS A 273 21.48 0.18 7.05
C LYS A 273 21.39 0.52 5.58
N GLU A 274 21.65 -0.42 4.66
CA GLU A 274 21.85 -0.08 3.24
C GLU A 274 21.30 -1.13 2.27
N ILE A 275 19.98 -1.27 2.18
CA ILE A 275 19.39 -2.30 1.29
C ILE A 275 19.61 -2.02 -0.20
N THR A 276 19.58 -0.75 -0.61
CA THR A 276 19.62 -0.34 -2.02
C THR A 276 21.03 -0.40 -2.62
N LYS A 277 22.07 -0.68 -1.83
CA LYS A 277 23.42 -0.88 -2.38
C LYS A 277 23.51 -2.24 -3.04
N GLN A 278 24.03 -2.26 -4.27
CA GLN A 278 24.23 -3.50 -5.01
C GLN A 278 25.37 -4.31 -4.36
N ARG A 279 25.05 -5.42 -3.69
CA ARG A 279 26.06 -6.23 -2.97
C ARG A 279 25.84 -7.73 -3.04
N THR A 280 24.74 -8.21 -3.62
CA THR A 280 24.50 -9.66 -3.71
C THR A 280 25.16 -10.25 -4.94
N GLN A 281 25.30 -11.58 -4.93
CA GLN A 281 25.66 -12.36 -6.11
C GLN A 281 24.46 -12.57 -7.07
N GLY A 282 23.39 -11.75 -6.95
CA GLY A 282 22.27 -11.72 -7.90
C GLY A 282 20.87 -11.86 -7.31
N CYS A 283 20.71 -12.18 -6.02
CA CYS A 283 19.39 -12.25 -5.37
C CYS A 283 18.76 -10.87 -5.11
N VAL A 284 17.43 -10.84 -5.03
CA VAL A 284 16.64 -9.65 -4.66
C VAL A 284 16.51 -9.58 -3.15
N ARG A 285 16.96 -8.47 -2.54
CA ARG A 285 16.90 -8.24 -1.09
C ARG A 285 15.80 -7.26 -0.72
N MET A 286 15.10 -7.58 0.36
CA MET A 286 14.02 -6.78 0.93
C MET A 286 14.24 -6.58 2.44
N TRP A 287 13.66 -5.51 2.99
CA TRP A 287 13.67 -5.33 4.44
C TRP A 287 12.89 -6.48 5.09
N ASN A 288 13.33 -6.98 6.25
CA ASN A 288 12.69 -8.14 6.87
C ASN A 288 11.17 -7.95 7.06
N LYS A 289 10.73 -6.75 7.45
CA LYS A 289 9.30 -6.43 7.58
C LYS A 289 8.55 -6.54 6.25
N GLU A 290 9.16 -6.11 5.15
CA GLU A 290 8.53 -6.10 3.83
C GLU A 290 8.54 -7.47 3.17
N VAL A 291 9.63 -8.24 3.31
CA VAL A 291 9.66 -9.62 2.80
C VAL A 291 8.69 -10.51 3.58
N GLU A 292 8.49 -10.27 4.88
CA GLU A 292 7.50 -10.98 5.68
C GLU A 292 6.07 -10.69 5.22
N GLU A 293 5.77 -9.43 4.91
CA GLU A 293 4.50 -9.02 4.32
C GLU A 293 4.28 -9.69 2.95
N LEU A 294 5.25 -9.57 2.03
CA LEU A 294 5.17 -10.18 0.71
C LEU A 294 5.04 -11.71 0.80
N PHE A 295 5.80 -12.34 1.69
CA PHE A 295 5.78 -13.77 1.94
C PHE A 295 4.38 -14.27 2.32
N VAL A 296 3.66 -13.55 3.18
CA VAL A 296 2.27 -13.91 3.53
C VAL A 296 1.37 -13.89 2.31
N ILE A 297 1.57 -12.93 1.40
CA ILE A 297 0.67 -12.69 0.28
C ILE A 297 0.85 -13.71 -0.84
N VAL A 298 2.10 -13.95 -1.27
CA VAL A 298 2.33 -14.67 -2.53
C VAL A 298 2.43 -16.19 -2.33
N PRO A 299 1.62 -17.01 -3.03
CA PRO A 299 1.77 -18.47 -3.02
C PRO A 299 2.95 -18.96 -3.88
N VAL A 300 3.29 -20.25 -3.73
CA VAL A 300 4.16 -20.94 -4.71
C VAL A 300 3.45 -20.94 -6.07
N GLY A 301 4.21 -20.71 -7.14
CA GLY A 301 3.70 -20.60 -8.50
C GLY A 301 3.44 -19.16 -8.97
N THR A 302 3.46 -18.17 -8.06
CA THR A 302 3.38 -16.74 -8.39
C THR A 302 4.43 -16.38 -9.42
N GLU A 303 4.00 -15.68 -10.46
CA GLU A 303 4.88 -15.16 -11.52
C GLU A 303 5.75 -14.02 -11.00
N VAL A 304 7.02 -14.03 -11.41
CA VAL A 304 8.00 -12.99 -11.11
C VAL A 304 8.66 -12.58 -12.42
N ILE A 305 8.46 -11.33 -12.84
CA ILE A 305 9.12 -10.76 -14.02
C ILE A 305 10.24 -9.85 -13.53
N ILE A 306 11.46 -10.06 -13.99
CA ILE A 306 12.60 -9.18 -13.68
C ILE A 306 13.02 -8.47 -14.95
N ASN A 307 12.99 -7.14 -14.91
CA ASN A 307 13.34 -6.23 -15.97
C ASN A 307 14.51 -5.33 -15.54
N ASP A 308 15.17 -4.72 -16.52
CA ASP A 308 16.24 -3.75 -16.28
C ASP A 308 15.79 -2.44 -15.64
#